data_AF-A0A8F8AT50-F1
#
_entry.id   AF-A0A8F8AT50-F1
#
_cell.length_a   1.000
_cell.length_b   1.000
_cell.length_c   1.000
_cell.angle_alpha   90.00
_cell.angle_beta   90.00
_cell.angle_gamma   90.00
#
_symmetry.space_group_name_H-M   'P 1'
#
loop_
_entity.id
_entity.type
_entity.pdbx_description
1 polymer ?
#
loop_
_entity_poly.entity_id
_entity_poly.type
_entity_poly.pdbx_seq_one_letter_code
_entity_poly.pdbx_strand_id
1 'polypeptide(L)'
;MSMTFYGERLRLARLLKGYTLQELGDAVAVTRQSIHQYESDARAPAHDIRNALAELLQVSPKFFEYPLAGDVKPEQCHFRKRQTTPAGVKERVQSYSTILEQLVAELYEHLDLPENRFNLIDNEKIPELTAPIIEKIAEGARVRWGLTDDAPIDNMVNVVENQGAIVTTFDGVSDKVDALSINRKYPIIIRNTAKESVCRMRFDIAHECGHLIMHDGIETGCKKTEREADAFASAFLFPRKSFAREFPACITSRGTIDWEKVYHLKLRWKMSARAIIYRAHFLGFINAQQYRSANVWFSQTRQAKKEKYDDSIPMEEPHILKESLLVLKEQLGISFEMLADKLCVKPSLLAEISGIDYIQDQSDDFENVVVPFKF
;
A
#
# COMPACT_ATOMS: atom_id res chain seq x y z
N MET A 1 14.43 -38.70 -9.70
CA MET A 1 13.58 -37.82 -10.53
C MET A 1 14.23 -36.45 -10.55
N SER A 2 14.45 -35.82 -11.70
CA SER A 2 14.89 -34.42 -11.68
C SER A 2 13.75 -33.59 -11.10
N MET A 3 13.96 -32.99 -9.93
CA MET A 3 13.02 -32.02 -9.38
C MET A 3 12.88 -30.89 -10.39
N THR A 4 11.64 -30.59 -10.79
CA THR A 4 11.33 -29.49 -11.70
C THR A 4 11.82 -28.18 -11.07
N PHE A 5 12.42 -27.32 -11.88
CA PHE A 5 12.89 -25.99 -11.47
C PHE A 5 12.13 -24.95 -12.29
N TYR A 6 11.53 -23.96 -11.63
CA TYR A 6 10.79 -22.87 -12.27
C TYR A 6 11.59 -21.56 -12.17
N GLY A 7 12.13 -21.13 -13.31
CA GLY A 7 12.95 -19.93 -13.45
C GLY A 7 12.24 -18.64 -13.08
N GLU A 8 10.92 -18.56 -13.31
CA GLU A 8 10.10 -17.43 -12.89
C GLU A 8 10.10 -17.24 -11.36
N ARG A 9 10.18 -18.31 -10.57
CA ARG A 9 10.30 -18.23 -9.11
C ARG A 9 11.66 -17.66 -8.71
N LEU A 10 12.73 -18.07 -9.39
CA LEU A 10 14.05 -17.46 -9.19
C LEU A 10 14.02 -15.96 -9.49
N ARG A 11 13.42 -15.57 -10.61
CA ARG A 11 13.25 -14.16 -11.00
C ARG A 11 12.48 -13.38 -9.94
N LEU A 12 11.36 -13.93 -9.47
CA LEU A 12 10.52 -13.33 -8.43
C LEU A 12 11.31 -13.05 -7.14
N ALA A 13 11.99 -14.08 -6.62
CA ALA A 13 12.77 -13.97 -5.39
C ALA A 13 13.97 -13.01 -5.56
N ARG A 14 14.64 -13.04 -6.72
CA ARG A 14 15.72 -12.10 -7.04
C ARG A 14 15.24 -10.65 -7.03
N LEU A 15 14.15 -10.36 -7.74
CA LEU A 15 13.59 -9.02 -7.87
C LEU A 15 13.06 -8.50 -6.53
N LEU A 16 12.44 -9.37 -5.72
CA LEU A 16 12.02 -9.05 -4.35
C LEU A 16 13.19 -8.58 -3.47
N LYS A 17 14.33 -9.27 -3.55
CA LYS A 17 15.56 -8.88 -2.85
C LYS A 17 16.31 -7.72 -3.52
N GLY A 18 15.86 -7.26 -4.68
CA GLY A 18 16.43 -6.12 -5.39
C GLY A 18 17.77 -6.41 -6.10
N TYR A 19 18.14 -7.68 -6.27
CA TYR A 19 19.39 -8.05 -6.92
C TYR A 19 19.27 -7.95 -8.45
N THR A 20 20.32 -7.42 -9.09
CA THR A 20 20.55 -7.60 -10.52
C THR A 20 20.99 -9.04 -10.82
N LEU A 21 20.90 -9.45 -12.08
CA LEU A 21 21.41 -10.74 -12.53
C LEU A 21 22.91 -10.91 -12.26
N GLN A 22 23.67 -9.80 -12.31
CA GLN A 22 25.11 -9.81 -12.04
C GLN A 22 25.38 -10.01 -10.55
N GLU A 23 24.75 -9.21 -9.68
CA GLU A 23 24.92 -9.31 -8.22
C GLU A 23 24.51 -10.69 -7.70
N LEU A 24 23.41 -11.26 -8.19
CA LEU A 24 23.01 -12.61 -7.81
C LEU A 24 24.01 -13.67 -8.27
N GLY A 25 24.53 -13.53 -9.50
CA GLY A 25 25.53 -14.45 -10.04
C GLY A 25 26.82 -14.43 -9.23
N ASP A 26 27.33 -13.23 -8.95
CA ASP A 26 28.55 -13.05 -8.15
C ASP A 26 28.40 -13.62 -6.73
N ALA A 27 27.23 -13.43 -6.10
CA ALA A 27 26.96 -13.90 -4.74
C ALA A 27 26.91 -15.44 -4.62
N VAL A 28 26.54 -16.15 -5.68
CA VAL A 28 26.50 -17.63 -5.72
C VAL A 28 27.57 -18.24 -6.63
N ALA A 29 28.61 -17.47 -6.98
CA ALA A 29 29.75 -17.88 -7.79
C ALA A 29 29.40 -18.50 -9.16
N VAL A 30 28.40 -17.93 -9.85
CA VAL A 30 28.04 -18.29 -11.23
C VAL A 30 27.97 -17.06 -12.13
N THR A 31 28.03 -17.25 -13.44
CA THR A 31 27.98 -16.12 -14.38
C THR A 31 26.58 -15.50 -14.44
N ARG A 32 26.51 -14.19 -14.73
CA ARG A 32 25.25 -13.51 -15.09
C ARG A 32 24.43 -14.26 -16.15
N GLN A 33 25.11 -14.81 -17.16
CA GLN A 33 24.48 -15.61 -18.21
C GLN A 33 23.85 -16.89 -17.66
N SER A 34 24.48 -17.51 -16.66
CA SER A 34 23.92 -18.69 -15.99
C SER A 34 22.62 -18.35 -15.26
N ILE A 35 22.59 -17.26 -14.49
CA ILE A 35 21.36 -16.80 -13.82
C ILE A 35 20.24 -16.52 -14.85
N HIS A 36 20.55 -15.84 -15.95
CA HIS A 36 19.58 -15.60 -17.02
C HIS A 36 19.05 -16.91 -17.63
N GLN A 37 19.90 -17.91 -17.83
CA GLN A 37 19.48 -19.23 -18.33
C GLN A 37 18.60 -19.96 -17.32
N TYR A 38 18.86 -19.79 -16.02
CA TYR A 38 18.03 -20.34 -14.96
C TYR A 38 16.65 -19.68 -14.93
N GLU A 39 16.57 -18.35 -15.06
CA GLU A 39 15.30 -17.61 -15.04
C GLU A 39 14.44 -17.82 -16.29
N SER A 40 15.06 -18.16 -17.42
CA SER A 40 14.36 -18.42 -18.69
C SER A 40 14.06 -19.91 -18.94
N ASP A 41 14.25 -20.75 -17.92
CA ASP A 41 14.10 -22.22 -17.99
C ASP A 41 14.96 -22.91 -19.06
N ALA A 42 15.94 -22.20 -19.62
CA ALA A 42 16.86 -22.73 -20.62
C ALA A 42 17.82 -23.78 -20.03
N ARG A 43 18.08 -23.71 -18.72
CA ARG A 43 18.90 -24.67 -17.98
C ARG A 43 18.51 -24.63 -16.51
N ALA A 44 18.42 -25.77 -15.83
CA ALA A 44 18.27 -25.80 -14.38
C ALA A 44 19.63 -25.65 -13.66
N PRO A 45 19.69 -25.00 -12.49
CA PRO A 45 20.90 -24.96 -11.68
C PRO A 45 21.22 -26.35 -11.10
N ALA A 46 22.50 -26.58 -10.79
CA ALA A 46 22.92 -27.73 -9.99
C ALA A 46 22.37 -27.62 -8.56
N HIS A 47 22.29 -28.76 -7.85
CA HIS A 47 21.64 -28.84 -6.53
C HIS A 47 22.30 -27.94 -5.47
N ASP A 48 23.61 -27.86 -5.46
CA ASP A 48 24.40 -26.97 -4.61
C ASP A 48 24.12 -25.49 -4.92
N ILE A 49 24.09 -25.10 -6.20
CA ILE A 49 23.73 -23.74 -6.63
C ILE A 49 22.29 -23.42 -6.26
N ARG A 50 21.35 -24.36 -6.42
CA ARG A 50 19.95 -24.19 -6.01
C ARG A 50 19.83 -23.87 -4.52
N ASN A 51 20.56 -24.60 -3.68
CA ASN A 51 20.55 -24.37 -2.23
C ASN A 51 21.20 -23.03 -1.87
N ALA A 52 22.29 -22.65 -2.53
CA ALA A 52 22.91 -21.34 -2.35
C ALA A 52 21.97 -20.18 -2.73
N LEU A 53 21.24 -20.32 -3.84
CA LEU A 53 20.21 -19.37 -4.27
C LEU A 53 19.07 -19.26 -3.25
N ALA A 54 18.58 -20.40 -2.76
CA ALA A 54 17.51 -20.44 -1.76
C ALA A 54 17.92 -19.72 -0.47
N GLU A 55 19.12 -20.03 0.04
CA GLU A 55 19.68 -19.44 1.24
C GLU A 55 19.79 -17.91 1.13
N LEU A 56 20.44 -17.43 0.06
CA LEU A 56 20.67 -16.00 -0.19
C LEU A 56 19.36 -15.22 -0.37
N LEU A 57 18.39 -15.80 -1.08
CA LEU A 57 17.11 -15.16 -1.37
C LEU A 57 16.11 -15.31 -0.22
N GLN A 58 16.50 -15.98 0.87
CA GLN A 58 15.67 -16.26 2.04
C GLN A 58 14.38 -17.02 1.70
N VAL A 59 14.51 -18.01 0.82
CA VAL A 59 13.44 -18.95 0.46
C VAL A 59 13.89 -20.39 0.75
N SER A 60 12.96 -21.34 0.74
CA SER A 60 13.29 -22.77 0.76
C SER A 60 13.63 -23.27 -0.65
N PRO A 61 14.41 -24.36 -0.82
CA PRO A 61 14.66 -24.94 -2.15
C PRO A 61 13.37 -25.34 -2.89
N LYS A 62 12.33 -25.75 -2.14
CA LYS A 62 10.99 -26.07 -2.65
C LYS A 62 10.30 -24.88 -3.31
N PHE A 63 10.69 -23.64 -2.98
CA PHE A 63 10.16 -22.43 -3.61
C PHE A 63 10.31 -22.46 -5.13
N PHE A 64 11.38 -23.08 -5.63
CA PHE A 64 11.66 -23.21 -7.05
C PHE A 64 11.03 -24.45 -7.69
N GLU A 65 10.26 -25.25 -6.96
CA GLU A 65 9.66 -26.52 -7.42
C GLU A 65 8.19 -26.38 -7.83
N TYR A 66 7.59 -25.23 -7.55
CA TYR A 66 6.20 -24.94 -7.87
C TYR A 66 6.10 -23.78 -8.86
N PRO A 67 5.19 -23.85 -9.85
CA PRO A 67 4.98 -22.76 -10.78
C PRO A 67 4.47 -21.52 -10.05
N LEU A 68 4.73 -20.34 -10.61
CA LEU A 68 4.24 -19.10 -10.05
C LEU A 68 2.72 -18.99 -10.22
N ALA A 69 2.01 -19.00 -9.09
CA ALA A 69 0.59 -18.66 -9.06
C ALA A 69 0.40 -17.17 -8.72
N GLY A 70 -0.51 -16.51 -9.45
CA GLY A 70 -1.00 -15.19 -9.07
C GLY A 70 -0.09 -14.01 -9.42
N ASP A 71 0.82 -14.11 -10.39
CA ASP A 71 1.75 -13.03 -10.74
C ASP A 71 1.08 -11.65 -10.90
N VAL A 72 1.56 -10.66 -10.14
CA VAL A 72 1.08 -9.27 -10.16
C VAL A 72 1.74 -8.52 -11.31
N LYS A 73 0.90 -8.05 -12.25
CA LYS A 73 1.36 -7.38 -13.46
C LYS A 73 1.47 -5.86 -13.29
N PRO A 74 2.33 -5.18 -14.07
CA PRO A 74 2.49 -3.72 -13.98
C PRO A 74 1.21 -2.91 -14.17
N GLU A 75 0.25 -3.41 -14.93
CA GLU A 75 -1.03 -2.74 -15.20
C GLU A 75 -1.97 -2.78 -13.99
N GLN A 76 -1.74 -3.68 -13.04
CA GLN A 76 -2.55 -3.87 -11.83
C GLN A 76 -2.02 -3.06 -10.64
N CYS A 77 -0.87 -2.40 -10.80
CA CYS A 77 -0.26 -1.56 -9.77
C CYS A 77 -0.46 -0.08 -10.13
N HIS A 78 -1.04 0.66 -9.21
CA HIS A 78 -1.17 2.11 -9.31
C HIS A 78 0.03 2.79 -8.64
N PHE A 79 0.86 3.44 -9.46
CA PHE A 79 2.02 4.18 -8.97
C PHE A 79 1.81 5.68 -9.16
N ARG A 80 1.76 6.43 -8.05
CA ARG A 80 1.64 7.90 -8.02
C ARG A 80 2.58 8.65 -8.99
N LYS A 81 3.79 8.11 -9.20
CA LYS A 81 4.83 8.68 -10.09
C LYS A 81 5.36 7.66 -11.08
N ARG A 82 4.48 6.81 -11.63
CA ARG A 82 4.81 5.69 -12.54
C ARG A 82 5.90 6.05 -13.55
N GLN A 83 5.83 7.20 -14.22
CA GLN A 83 6.79 7.59 -15.27
C GLN A 83 8.22 7.83 -14.75
N THR A 84 8.38 8.33 -13.54
CA THR A 84 9.70 8.67 -12.97
C THR A 84 10.23 7.62 -12.00
N THR A 85 9.39 6.66 -11.60
CA THR A 85 9.81 5.55 -10.74
C THR A 85 10.78 4.62 -11.49
N PRO A 86 11.98 4.34 -10.97
CA PRO A 86 12.94 3.43 -11.61
C PRO A 86 12.35 2.04 -11.85
N ALA A 87 12.73 1.38 -12.94
CA ALA A 87 12.20 0.07 -13.32
C ALA A 87 12.40 -0.99 -12.22
N GLY A 88 13.62 -1.09 -11.66
CA GLY A 88 13.90 -2.05 -10.58
C GLY A 88 13.07 -1.84 -9.32
N VAL A 89 12.65 -0.60 -9.02
CA VAL A 89 11.73 -0.32 -7.91
C VAL A 89 10.35 -0.89 -8.20
N LYS A 90 9.83 -0.72 -9.42
CA LYS A 90 8.54 -1.29 -9.82
C LYS A 90 8.55 -2.82 -9.76
N GLU A 91 9.60 -3.43 -10.29
CA GLU A 91 9.79 -4.88 -10.30
C GLU A 91 9.86 -5.46 -8.88
N ARG A 92 10.55 -4.76 -7.97
CA ARG A 92 10.63 -5.17 -6.56
C ARG A 92 9.26 -5.08 -5.87
N VAL A 93 8.53 -3.99 -6.07
CA VAL A 93 7.15 -3.84 -5.54
C VAL A 93 6.24 -4.94 -6.07
N GLN A 94 6.29 -5.23 -7.37
CA GLN A 94 5.49 -6.30 -7.97
C GLN A 94 5.80 -7.63 -7.31
N SER A 95 7.09 -7.94 -7.15
CA SER A 95 7.52 -9.20 -6.54
C SER A 95 7.09 -9.32 -5.08
N TYR A 96 7.20 -8.23 -4.32
CA TYR A 96 6.69 -8.13 -2.95
C TYR A 96 5.19 -8.39 -2.90
N SER A 97 4.46 -7.77 -3.81
CA SER A 97 3.01 -7.84 -3.85
C SER A 97 2.49 -9.22 -4.25
N THR A 98 3.20 -9.91 -5.13
CA THR A 98 2.88 -11.30 -5.51
C THR A 98 2.98 -12.24 -4.30
N ILE A 99 4.04 -12.14 -3.49
CA ILE A 99 4.15 -12.99 -2.29
C ILE A 99 3.16 -12.56 -1.21
N LEU A 100 2.92 -11.26 -1.05
CA LEU A 100 1.90 -10.77 -0.12
C LEU A 100 0.50 -11.25 -0.53
N GLU A 101 0.15 -11.23 -1.81
CA GLU A 101 -1.14 -11.76 -2.29
C GLU A 101 -1.26 -13.27 -2.01
N GLN A 102 -0.16 -14.03 -2.10
CA GLN A 102 -0.12 -15.45 -1.70
C GLN A 102 -0.37 -15.61 -0.19
N LEU A 103 0.29 -14.82 0.66
CA LEU A 103 0.01 -14.81 2.10
C LEU A 103 -1.45 -14.48 2.38
N VAL A 104 -1.97 -13.41 1.80
CA VAL A 104 -3.36 -12.98 2.00
C VAL A 104 -4.33 -14.06 1.52
N ALA A 105 -4.04 -14.76 0.42
CA ALA A 105 -4.85 -15.88 -0.03
C ALA A 105 -4.96 -16.99 1.02
N GLU A 106 -3.86 -17.35 1.69
CA GLU A 106 -3.85 -18.32 2.79
C GLU A 106 -4.67 -17.81 3.99
N LEU A 107 -4.63 -16.51 4.30
CA LEU A 107 -5.47 -15.95 5.38
C LEU A 107 -6.96 -16.11 5.06
N TYR A 108 -7.38 -15.78 3.84
CA TYR A 108 -8.78 -15.91 3.40
C TYR A 108 -9.25 -17.37 3.30
N GLU A 109 -8.34 -18.35 3.21
CA GLU A 109 -8.71 -19.77 3.25
C GLU A 109 -9.14 -20.21 4.67
N HIS A 110 -8.61 -19.52 5.69
CA HIS A 110 -8.79 -19.91 7.10
C HIS A 110 -9.64 -18.93 7.91
N LEU A 111 -9.77 -17.68 7.46
CA LEU A 111 -10.43 -16.59 8.18
C LEU A 111 -11.53 -15.95 7.34
N ASP A 112 -12.58 -15.49 8.02
CA ASP A 112 -13.63 -14.66 7.43
C ASP A 112 -13.18 -13.18 7.46
N LEU A 113 -12.45 -12.77 6.42
CA LEU A 113 -11.91 -11.42 6.28
C LEU A 113 -12.85 -10.52 5.44
N PRO A 114 -12.82 -9.19 5.66
CA PRO A 114 -13.70 -8.28 4.93
C PRO A 114 -13.54 -8.37 3.41
N GLU A 115 -14.64 -8.53 2.67
CA GLU A 115 -14.62 -8.60 1.20
C GLU A 115 -14.20 -7.28 0.54
N ASN A 116 -13.68 -7.36 -0.68
CA ASN A 116 -13.34 -6.19 -1.50
C ASN A 116 -14.59 -5.35 -1.83
N ARG A 117 -14.68 -4.14 -1.24
CA ARG A 117 -15.76 -3.16 -1.45
C ARG A 117 -15.31 -1.89 -2.16
N PHE A 118 -14.22 -1.94 -2.93
CA PHE A 118 -13.71 -0.81 -3.72
C PHE A 118 -14.39 -0.68 -5.08
N ASN A 119 -15.05 -1.75 -5.56
CA ASN A 119 -15.82 -1.78 -6.81
C ASN A 119 -17.16 -1.02 -6.67
N LEU A 120 -17.07 0.29 -6.43
CA LEU A 120 -18.23 1.15 -6.17
C LEU A 120 -18.82 1.72 -7.45
N ILE A 121 -18.03 1.89 -8.50
CA ILE A 121 -18.52 2.52 -9.72
C ILE A 121 -18.29 1.61 -10.90
N ASP A 122 -19.16 1.78 -11.90
CA ASP A 122 -19.00 1.15 -13.19
C ASP A 122 -18.30 2.17 -14.10
N ASN A 123 -16.99 2.00 -14.26
CA ASN A 123 -16.16 2.92 -15.04
C ASN A 123 -16.60 2.99 -16.51
N GLU A 124 -17.18 1.92 -17.06
CA GLU A 124 -17.68 1.90 -18.44
C GLU A 124 -18.88 2.84 -18.63
N LYS A 125 -19.62 3.12 -17.56
CA LYS A 125 -20.77 4.04 -17.56
C LYS A 125 -20.38 5.50 -17.28
N ILE A 126 -19.12 5.79 -16.98
CA ILE A 126 -18.63 7.13 -16.66
C ILE A 126 -17.59 7.55 -17.71
N PRO A 127 -18.01 8.26 -18.77
CA PRO A 127 -17.10 8.60 -19.88
C PRO A 127 -16.00 9.58 -19.44
N GLU A 128 -16.24 10.40 -18.42
CA GLU A 128 -15.25 11.35 -17.90
C GLU A 128 -15.43 11.62 -16.39
N LEU A 129 -14.32 11.55 -15.65
CA LEU A 129 -14.24 11.88 -14.22
C LEU A 129 -14.07 13.40 -14.02
N THR A 130 -15.15 14.15 -14.20
CA THR A 130 -15.14 15.59 -13.91
C THR A 130 -15.13 15.85 -12.40
N ALA A 131 -14.69 17.06 -11.98
CA ALA A 131 -14.65 17.44 -10.56
C ALA A 131 -15.98 17.21 -9.81
N PRO A 132 -17.17 17.59 -10.34
CA PRO A 132 -18.44 17.29 -9.68
C PRO A 132 -18.76 15.79 -9.59
N ILE A 133 -18.32 14.99 -10.56
CA ILE A 133 -18.49 13.53 -10.54
C ILE A 133 -17.62 12.94 -9.44
N ILE A 134 -16.36 13.35 -9.34
CA ILE A 134 -15.41 12.87 -8.31
C ILE A 134 -15.91 13.20 -6.90
N GLU A 135 -16.44 14.41 -6.65
CA GLU A 135 -17.05 14.75 -5.36
C GLU A 135 -18.22 13.81 -5.03
N LYS A 136 -19.09 13.50 -6.00
CA LYS A 136 -20.19 12.53 -5.80
C LYS A 136 -19.70 11.10 -5.55
N ILE A 137 -18.61 10.68 -6.20
CA ILE A 137 -18.02 9.37 -5.99
C ILE A 137 -17.46 9.29 -4.56
N ALA A 138 -16.74 10.32 -4.10
CA ALA A 138 -16.23 10.40 -2.74
C ALA A 138 -17.35 10.40 -1.69
N GLU A 139 -18.40 11.21 -1.88
CA GLU A 139 -19.58 11.23 -1.01
C GLU A 139 -20.31 9.87 -1.00
N GLY A 140 -20.48 9.26 -2.18
CA GLY A 140 -21.09 7.94 -2.33
C GLY A 140 -20.27 6.83 -1.67
N ALA A 141 -18.94 6.89 -1.74
CA ALA A 141 -18.05 5.96 -1.05
C ALA A 141 -18.23 6.04 0.46
N ARG A 142 -18.29 7.25 1.04
CA ARG A 142 -18.55 7.43 2.47
C ARG A 142 -19.85 6.74 2.89
N VAL A 143 -20.95 7.03 2.19
CA VAL A 143 -22.27 6.46 2.51
C VAL A 143 -22.27 4.94 2.43
N ARG A 144 -21.69 4.37 1.36
CA ARG A 144 -21.67 2.92 1.14
C ARG A 144 -20.75 2.18 2.10
N TRP A 145 -19.72 2.84 2.59
CA TRP A 145 -18.81 2.31 3.61
C TRP A 145 -19.30 2.58 5.04
N GLY A 146 -20.55 3.05 5.20
CA GLY A 146 -21.18 3.26 6.51
C GLY A 146 -20.61 4.46 7.28
N LEU A 147 -19.88 5.35 6.61
CA LEU A 147 -19.38 6.59 7.19
C LEU A 147 -20.46 7.66 7.17
N THR A 148 -20.49 8.49 8.22
CA THR A 148 -21.31 9.70 8.23
C THR A 148 -20.93 10.59 7.04
N ASP A 149 -21.91 11.12 6.33
CA ASP A 149 -21.69 11.95 5.14
C ASP A 149 -20.94 13.25 5.44
N ASP A 150 -21.06 13.77 6.67
CA ASP A 150 -20.66 15.13 7.01
C ASP A 150 -19.76 15.27 8.27
N ALA A 151 -19.10 14.17 8.68
CA ALA A 151 -18.19 14.14 9.84
C ALA A 151 -16.74 13.77 9.49
N PRO A 152 -15.73 14.12 10.32
CA PRO A 152 -14.38 13.61 10.18
C PRO A 152 -14.32 12.08 10.17
N ILE A 153 -13.33 11.52 9.48
CA ILE A 153 -12.98 10.09 9.60
C ILE A 153 -12.15 9.90 10.87
N ASP A 154 -12.52 8.95 11.71
CA ASP A 154 -11.77 8.72 12.96
C ASP A 154 -10.41 8.07 12.68
N ASN A 155 -10.37 6.95 11.94
CA ASN A 155 -9.13 6.28 11.54
C ASN A 155 -9.24 5.83 10.07
N MET A 156 -8.35 6.35 9.22
CA MET A 156 -8.36 6.10 7.78
C MET A 156 -7.89 4.70 7.41
N VAL A 157 -6.99 4.10 8.22
CA VAL A 157 -6.53 2.72 8.05
C VAL A 157 -7.69 1.76 8.31
N ASN A 158 -8.39 1.92 9.44
CA ASN A 158 -9.56 1.09 9.76
C ASN A 158 -10.66 1.22 8.70
N VAL A 159 -10.85 2.40 8.10
CA VAL A 159 -11.83 2.57 7.02
C VAL A 159 -11.51 1.63 5.86
N VAL A 160 -10.29 1.64 5.35
CA VAL A 160 -9.93 0.86 4.16
C VAL A 160 -9.85 -0.63 4.45
N GLU A 161 -9.35 -1.00 5.64
CA GLU A 161 -9.27 -2.39 6.09
C GLU A 161 -10.67 -3.02 6.21
N ASN A 162 -11.64 -2.28 6.75
CA ASN A 162 -13.04 -2.73 6.80
C ASN A 162 -13.72 -2.87 5.42
N GLN A 163 -13.12 -2.31 4.36
CA GLN A 163 -13.58 -2.48 2.98
C GLN A 163 -12.78 -3.55 2.22
N GLY A 164 -11.99 -4.34 2.94
CA GLY A 164 -11.25 -5.48 2.42
C GLY A 164 -9.83 -5.17 1.93
N ALA A 165 -9.35 -3.92 2.10
CA ALA A 165 -7.97 -3.63 1.75
C ALA A 165 -6.99 -4.14 2.81
N ILE A 166 -5.90 -4.75 2.38
CA ILE A 166 -4.75 -5.04 3.24
C ILE A 166 -3.81 -3.84 3.19
N VAL A 167 -3.60 -3.20 4.32
CA VAL A 167 -2.65 -2.09 4.45
C VAL A 167 -1.35 -2.63 5.02
N THR A 168 -0.24 -2.38 4.33
CA THR A 168 1.08 -2.80 4.77
C THR A 168 2.11 -1.71 4.51
N THR A 169 3.28 -1.88 5.11
CA THR A 169 4.45 -1.04 4.90
C THR A 169 5.55 -1.85 4.24
N PHE A 170 6.25 -1.24 3.28
CA PHE A 170 7.40 -1.88 2.67
C PHE A 170 8.66 -1.04 2.83
N ASP A 171 9.51 -1.47 3.76
CA ASP A 171 10.80 -0.84 4.01
C ASP A 171 11.80 -1.23 2.91
N GLY A 172 12.53 -0.23 2.41
CA GLY A 172 13.64 -0.46 1.47
C GLY A 172 13.30 -0.28 -0.02
N VAL A 173 12.06 0.01 -0.38
CA VAL A 173 11.74 0.52 -1.73
C VAL A 173 11.76 2.04 -1.71
N SER A 174 12.97 2.59 -1.79
CA SER A 174 13.32 3.99 -2.09
C SER A 174 12.34 5.08 -1.61
N ASP A 175 12.83 6.08 -0.89
CA ASP A 175 12.12 7.32 -0.51
C ASP A 175 11.39 8.07 -1.64
N LYS A 176 11.54 7.64 -2.89
CA LYS A 176 10.88 8.17 -4.09
C LYS A 176 9.47 7.62 -4.33
N VAL A 177 9.08 6.52 -3.69
CA VAL A 177 7.72 5.96 -3.77
C VAL A 177 7.03 6.17 -2.42
N ASP A 178 5.98 6.99 -2.41
CA ASP A 178 5.29 7.42 -1.19
C ASP A 178 4.27 6.37 -0.71
N ALA A 179 3.45 5.90 -1.64
CA ALA A 179 2.46 4.86 -1.50
C ALA A 179 2.13 4.31 -2.89
N LEU A 180 1.50 3.14 -2.93
CA LEU A 180 0.94 2.53 -4.12
C LEU A 180 -0.19 1.59 -3.73
N SER A 181 -1.06 1.29 -4.68
CA SER A 181 -2.16 0.35 -4.50
C SER A 181 -2.23 -0.68 -5.61
N ILE A 182 -2.84 -1.81 -5.29
CA ILE A 182 -3.01 -2.94 -6.21
C ILE A 182 -4.45 -3.35 -6.19
N ASN A 183 -5.09 -3.28 -7.36
CA ASN A 183 -6.49 -3.63 -7.51
C ASN A 183 -6.63 -5.05 -8.08
N ARG A 184 -6.78 -6.02 -7.19
CA ARG A 184 -6.97 -7.44 -7.52
C ARG A 184 -8.05 -8.05 -6.62
N LYS A 185 -8.07 -9.37 -6.48
CA LYS A 185 -9.02 -10.07 -5.60
C LYS A 185 -8.98 -9.47 -4.19
N TYR A 186 -7.78 -9.25 -3.68
CA TYR A 186 -7.54 -8.57 -2.41
C TYR A 186 -6.91 -7.21 -2.72
N PRO A 187 -7.58 -6.08 -2.45
CA PRO A 187 -6.98 -4.77 -2.62
C PRO A 187 -5.83 -4.63 -1.62
N ILE A 188 -4.66 -4.18 -2.09
CA ILE A 188 -3.49 -3.96 -1.23
C ILE A 188 -3.09 -2.49 -1.33
N ILE A 189 -2.83 -1.86 -0.19
CA ILE A 189 -2.27 -0.52 -0.10
C ILE A 189 -0.90 -0.66 0.58
N ILE A 190 0.16 -0.37 -0.17
CA ILE A 190 1.54 -0.43 0.32
C ILE A 190 2.01 1.00 0.58
N ARG A 191 2.46 1.24 1.80
CA ARG A 191 2.96 2.55 2.24
C ARG A 191 4.46 2.54 2.48
N ASN A 192 5.09 3.68 2.29
CA ASN A 192 6.43 3.94 2.76
C ASN A 192 6.39 4.50 4.19
N THR A 193 7.22 3.95 5.08
CA THR A 193 7.38 4.35 6.49
C THR A 193 8.14 5.66 6.67
N ALA A 194 8.82 6.17 5.64
CA ALA A 194 9.64 7.38 5.70
C ALA A 194 8.86 8.69 6.03
N LYS A 195 7.52 8.66 6.04
CA LYS A 195 6.67 9.84 6.32
C LYS A 195 6.10 9.81 7.74
N GLU A 196 6.58 10.75 8.56
CA GLU A 196 6.16 10.91 9.97
C GLU A 196 4.79 11.61 10.17
N SER A 197 4.20 12.22 9.13
CA SER A 197 2.97 13.02 9.29
C SER A 197 1.70 12.19 9.04
N VAL A 198 0.87 12.03 10.07
CA VAL A 198 -0.43 11.34 10.01
C VAL A 198 -1.36 11.95 8.96
N CYS A 199 -1.41 13.28 8.86
CA CYS A 199 -2.23 13.95 7.85
C CYS A 199 -1.81 13.58 6.41
N ARG A 200 -0.51 13.39 6.18
CA ARG A 200 0.00 12.96 4.87
C ARG A 200 -0.33 11.50 4.62
N MET A 201 -0.14 10.65 5.63
CA MET A 201 -0.53 9.24 5.57
C MET A 201 -2.01 9.07 5.24
N ARG A 202 -2.91 9.77 5.95
CA ARG A 202 -4.36 9.73 5.68
C ARG A 202 -4.70 10.21 4.26
N PHE A 203 -4.03 11.26 3.80
CA PHE A 203 -4.22 11.75 2.42
C PHE A 203 -3.71 10.76 1.38
N ASP A 204 -2.53 10.16 1.59
CA ASP A 204 -1.96 9.16 0.70
C ASP A 204 -2.86 7.91 0.65
N ILE A 205 -3.38 7.42 1.78
CA ILE A 205 -4.36 6.31 1.80
C ILE A 205 -5.64 6.68 1.05
N ALA A 206 -6.20 7.87 1.29
CA ALA A 206 -7.41 8.31 0.60
C ALA A 206 -7.17 8.51 -0.92
N HIS A 207 -5.95 8.90 -1.31
CA HIS A 207 -5.53 9.00 -2.70
C HIS A 207 -5.49 7.61 -3.36
N GLU A 208 -4.88 6.62 -2.69
CA GLU A 208 -4.88 5.23 -3.15
C GLU A 208 -6.30 4.66 -3.23
N CYS A 209 -7.20 4.99 -2.29
CA CYS A 209 -8.62 4.65 -2.38
C CYS A 209 -9.26 5.21 -3.66
N GLY A 210 -8.92 6.45 -4.02
CA GLY A 210 -9.37 7.07 -5.25
C GLY A 210 -8.93 6.30 -6.49
N HIS A 211 -7.71 5.75 -6.50
CA HIS A 211 -7.27 4.85 -7.56
C HIS A 211 -8.05 3.54 -7.58
N LEU A 212 -8.17 2.85 -6.44
CA LEU A 212 -8.89 1.57 -6.34
C LEU A 212 -10.37 1.69 -6.76
N ILE A 213 -11.02 2.83 -6.49
CA ILE A 213 -12.42 3.04 -6.87
C ILE A 213 -12.57 3.51 -8.32
N MET A 214 -11.78 4.50 -8.74
CA MET A 214 -12.05 5.22 -10.00
C MET A 214 -11.23 4.76 -11.19
N HIS A 215 -10.13 4.03 -10.96
CA HIS A 215 -9.15 3.72 -11.99
C HIS A 215 -8.94 2.22 -12.20
N ASP A 216 -9.95 1.41 -11.85
CA ASP A 216 -9.91 -0.02 -12.13
C ASP A 216 -9.75 -0.31 -13.63
N GLY A 217 -8.81 -1.19 -13.97
CA GLY A 217 -8.46 -1.53 -15.34
C GLY A 217 -7.75 -0.43 -16.14
N ILE A 218 -7.38 0.70 -15.52
CA ILE A 218 -6.76 1.85 -16.19
C ILE A 218 -5.30 2.02 -15.74
N GLU A 219 -4.40 2.26 -16.69
CA GLU A 219 -3.01 2.61 -16.39
C GLU A 219 -2.93 4.01 -15.73
N THR A 220 -2.43 4.08 -14.50
CA THR A 220 -2.33 5.33 -13.72
C THR A 220 -0.91 5.92 -13.69
N GLY A 221 -0.72 7.04 -13.00
CA GLY A 221 0.57 7.75 -12.90
C GLY A 221 0.78 8.84 -13.94
N CYS A 222 -0.28 9.22 -14.68
CA CYS A 222 -0.28 10.40 -15.54
C CYS A 222 -0.90 11.59 -14.81
N LYS A 223 -0.61 12.82 -15.25
CA LYS A 223 -1.08 14.04 -14.56
C LYS A 223 -2.62 14.10 -14.39
N LYS A 224 -3.39 13.42 -15.24
CA LYS A 224 -4.85 13.38 -15.15
C LYS A 224 -5.29 12.50 -13.98
N THR A 225 -4.93 11.21 -13.98
CA THR A 225 -5.34 10.25 -12.95
C THR A 225 -4.86 10.63 -11.55
N GLU A 226 -3.66 11.21 -11.45
CA GLU A 226 -3.14 11.74 -10.19
C GLU A 226 -3.98 12.91 -9.64
N ARG A 227 -4.43 13.82 -10.52
CA ARG A 227 -5.29 14.93 -10.12
C ARG A 227 -6.68 14.46 -9.74
N GLU A 228 -7.19 13.42 -10.39
CA GLU A 228 -8.49 12.81 -10.08
C GLU A 228 -8.43 12.14 -8.70
N ALA A 229 -7.37 11.38 -8.40
CA ALA A 229 -7.14 10.75 -7.10
C ALA A 229 -6.92 11.79 -5.97
N ASP A 230 -6.14 12.86 -6.21
CA ASP A 230 -6.00 13.97 -5.25
C ASP A 230 -7.35 14.67 -4.97
N ALA A 231 -8.18 14.85 -6.00
CA ALA A 231 -9.52 15.44 -5.86
C ALA A 231 -10.45 14.52 -5.06
N PHE A 232 -10.41 13.21 -5.31
CA PHE A 232 -11.13 12.22 -4.52
C PHE A 232 -10.68 12.25 -3.06
N ALA A 233 -9.39 12.18 -2.78
CA ALA A 233 -8.84 12.20 -1.42
C ALA A 233 -9.27 13.46 -0.64
N SER A 234 -9.19 14.62 -1.29
CA SER A 234 -9.64 15.91 -0.74
C SER A 234 -11.14 15.91 -0.40
N ALA A 235 -11.98 15.38 -1.31
CA ALA A 235 -13.42 15.30 -1.13
C ALA A 235 -13.83 14.27 -0.07
N PHE A 236 -13.19 13.11 -0.08
CA PHE A 236 -13.46 11.99 0.81
C PHE A 236 -13.11 12.34 2.26
N LEU A 237 -11.96 12.97 2.49
CA LEU A 237 -11.52 13.35 3.84
C LEU A 237 -12.32 14.52 4.42
N PHE A 238 -12.72 15.50 3.61
CA PHE A 238 -13.44 16.68 4.10
C PHE A 238 -14.63 17.03 3.18
N PRO A 239 -15.78 16.38 3.31
CA PRO A 239 -16.91 16.49 2.37
C PRO A 239 -17.36 17.93 2.09
N ARG A 240 -17.79 18.21 0.85
CA ARG A 240 -18.08 19.57 0.37
C ARG A 240 -19.08 20.30 1.27
N LYS A 241 -20.13 19.61 1.71
CA LYS A 241 -21.17 20.12 2.61
C LYS A 241 -20.58 20.61 3.94
N SER A 242 -19.76 19.81 4.60
CA SER A 242 -19.11 20.20 5.86
C SER A 242 -18.07 21.28 5.65
N PHE A 243 -17.30 21.21 4.56
CA PHE A 243 -16.31 22.23 4.22
C PHE A 243 -16.97 23.59 4.04
N ALA A 244 -18.08 23.64 3.30
CA ALA A 244 -18.83 24.87 3.05
C ALA A 244 -19.45 25.48 4.31
N ARG A 245 -19.79 24.66 5.30
CA ARG A 245 -20.30 25.10 6.60
C ARG A 245 -19.20 25.65 7.51
N GLU A 246 -18.01 25.05 7.48
CA GLU A 246 -16.97 25.28 8.50
C GLU A 246 -15.85 26.22 8.05
N PHE A 247 -15.38 26.10 6.81
CA PHE A 247 -14.25 26.89 6.32
C PHE A 247 -14.49 28.42 6.26
N PRO A 248 -15.71 28.94 5.99
CA PRO A 248 -15.93 30.39 5.97
C PRO A 248 -15.52 31.09 7.27
N ALA A 249 -15.58 30.40 8.42
CA ALA A 249 -15.13 30.96 9.69
C ALA A 249 -13.62 31.23 9.73
N CYS A 250 -12.82 30.55 8.89
CA CYS A 250 -11.38 30.73 8.74
C CYS A 250 -10.99 31.97 7.92
N ILE A 251 -11.95 32.73 7.40
CA ILE A 251 -11.68 33.98 6.69
C ILE A 251 -12.04 35.16 7.60
N THR A 252 -11.08 36.06 7.79
CA THR A 252 -11.29 37.27 8.60
C THR A 252 -12.19 38.27 7.86
N SER A 253 -12.73 39.26 8.58
CA SER A 253 -13.48 40.37 7.97
C SER A 253 -12.68 41.19 6.94
N ARG A 254 -11.35 41.08 6.94
CA ARG A 254 -10.45 41.72 5.97
C ARG A 254 -10.16 40.83 4.76
N GLY A 255 -10.77 39.65 4.66
CA GLY A 255 -10.54 38.69 3.59
C GLY A 255 -9.20 37.95 3.69
N THR A 256 -8.56 37.90 4.86
CA THR A 256 -7.32 37.15 5.09
C THR A 256 -7.60 35.81 5.75
N ILE A 257 -6.69 34.85 5.61
CA ILE A 257 -6.79 33.53 6.26
C ILE A 257 -6.44 33.66 7.74
N ASP A 258 -7.31 33.13 8.60
CA ASP A 258 -7.10 32.93 10.03
C ASP A 258 -6.50 31.53 10.27
N TRP A 259 -5.19 31.49 10.48
CA TRP A 259 -4.44 30.25 10.58
C TRP A 259 -4.76 29.43 11.83
N GLU A 260 -5.09 30.06 12.95
CA GLU A 260 -5.47 29.32 14.17
C GLU A 260 -6.77 28.55 13.93
N LYS A 261 -7.75 29.16 13.24
CA LYS A 261 -8.97 28.44 12.83
C LYS A 261 -8.71 27.33 11.81
N VAL A 262 -7.79 27.54 10.87
CA VAL A 262 -7.36 26.45 9.96
C VAL A 262 -6.73 25.30 10.73
N TYR A 263 -5.94 25.57 11.76
CA TYR A 263 -5.37 24.53 12.61
C TYR A 263 -6.41 23.79 13.46
N HIS A 264 -7.46 24.48 13.92
CA HIS A 264 -8.60 23.80 14.53
C HIS A 264 -9.29 22.84 13.57
N LEU A 265 -9.46 23.22 12.29
CA LEU A 265 -9.95 22.30 11.27
C LEU A 265 -8.97 21.13 11.02
N LYS A 266 -7.65 21.40 10.96
CA LYS A 266 -6.62 20.35 10.82
C LYS A 266 -6.72 19.30 11.91
N LEU A 267 -6.80 19.72 13.18
CA LEU A 267 -6.88 18.82 14.32
C LEU A 267 -8.18 17.99 14.29
N ARG A 268 -9.32 18.62 13.96
CA ARG A 268 -10.62 17.95 13.93
C ARG A 268 -10.79 17.00 12.75
N TRP A 269 -10.40 17.43 11.55
CA TRP A 269 -10.52 16.66 10.30
C TRP A 269 -9.32 15.76 10.01
N LYS A 270 -8.26 15.88 10.83
CA LYS A 270 -6.98 15.15 10.70
C LYS A 270 -6.37 15.30 9.29
N MET A 271 -6.58 16.47 8.69
CA MET A 271 -6.15 16.81 7.33
C MET A 271 -5.11 17.95 7.39
N SER A 272 -4.08 17.90 6.55
CA SER A 272 -3.04 18.92 6.58
C SER A 272 -3.60 20.31 6.28
N ALA A 273 -3.04 21.34 6.91
CA ALA A 273 -3.44 22.73 6.64
C ALA A 273 -3.26 23.06 5.16
N ARG A 274 -2.19 22.54 4.52
CA ARG A 274 -2.00 22.67 3.07
C ARG A 274 -3.15 22.06 2.26
N ALA A 275 -3.59 20.86 2.61
CA ALA A 275 -4.69 20.21 1.90
C ALA A 275 -6.04 20.92 2.14
N ILE A 276 -6.28 21.46 3.34
CA ILE A 276 -7.45 22.31 3.63
C ILE A 276 -7.42 23.57 2.76
N ILE A 277 -6.28 24.25 2.64
CA ILE A 277 -6.11 25.43 1.79
C ILE A 277 -6.28 25.10 0.29
N TYR A 278 -5.76 23.95 -0.16
CA TYR A 278 -6.00 23.45 -1.50
C TYR A 278 -7.48 23.24 -1.77
N ARG A 279 -8.19 22.59 -0.85
CA ARG A 279 -9.64 22.35 -0.94
C ARG A 279 -10.45 23.65 -0.95
N ALA A 280 -10.07 24.63 -0.12
CA ALA A 280 -10.69 25.95 -0.12
C ALA A 280 -10.57 26.64 -1.48
N HIS A 281 -9.39 26.54 -2.12
CA HIS A 281 -9.19 27.09 -3.45
C HIS A 281 -10.02 26.33 -4.49
N PHE A 282 -9.99 25.00 -4.46
CA PHE A 282 -10.72 24.14 -5.39
C PHE A 282 -12.24 24.38 -5.36
N LEU A 283 -12.81 24.58 -4.17
CA LEU A 283 -14.23 24.89 -3.98
C LEU A 283 -14.58 26.37 -4.15
N GLY A 284 -13.59 27.24 -4.40
CA GLY A 284 -13.81 28.67 -4.65
C GLY A 284 -14.02 29.55 -3.41
N PHE A 285 -13.72 29.05 -2.20
CA PHE A 285 -13.75 29.85 -0.97
C PHE A 285 -12.60 30.84 -0.86
N ILE A 286 -11.48 30.56 -1.53
CA ILE A 286 -10.37 31.49 -1.68
C ILE A 286 -9.99 31.65 -3.15
N ASN A 287 -9.57 32.86 -3.51
CA ASN A 287 -9.10 33.18 -4.85
C ASN A 287 -7.63 32.80 -5.04
N ALA A 288 -7.15 32.88 -6.28
CA ALA A 288 -5.77 32.52 -6.62
C ALA A 288 -4.71 33.38 -5.90
N GLN A 289 -5.02 34.63 -5.56
CA GLN A 289 -4.10 35.49 -4.82
C GLN A 289 -3.96 35.01 -3.37
N GLN A 290 -5.06 34.75 -2.68
CA GLN A 290 -5.07 34.20 -1.32
C GLN A 290 -4.37 32.84 -1.27
N TYR A 291 -4.61 31.96 -2.25
CA TYR A 291 -3.94 30.67 -2.36
C TYR A 291 -2.41 30.80 -2.53
N ARG A 292 -1.96 31.74 -3.39
CA ARG A 292 -0.52 32.04 -3.53
C ARG A 292 0.07 32.58 -2.22
N SER A 293 -0.60 33.52 -1.56
CA SER A 293 -0.17 34.07 -0.27
C SER A 293 -0.07 32.99 0.80
N ALA A 294 -1.02 32.03 0.83
CA ALA A 294 -0.97 30.91 1.76
C ALA A 294 0.25 29.99 1.51
N ASN A 295 0.58 29.72 0.25
CA ASN A 295 1.79 28.96 -0.09
C ASN A 295 3.08 29.68 0.30
N VAL A 296 3.15 31.00 0.11
CA VAL A 296 4.27 31.82 0.60
C VAL A 296 4.36 31.75 2.12
N TRP A 297 3.23 31.84 2.82
CA TRP A 297 3.18 31.75 4.27
C TRP A 297 3.70 30.40 4.80
N PHE A 298 3.31 29.27 4.18
CA PHE A 298 3.86 27.95 4.55
C PHE A 298 5.38 27.90 4.39
N SER A 299 5.93 28.50 3.34
CA SER A 299 7.39 28.56 3.12
C SER A 299 8.07 29.44 4.17
N GLN A 300 7.55 30.64 4.43
CA GLN A 300 8.11 31.59 5.40
C GLN A 300 8.07 31.06 6.84
N THR A 301 7.03 30.30 7.18
CA THR A 301 6.88 29.67 8.50
C THR A 301 7.56 28.30 8.60
N ARG A 302 8.26 27.84 7.54
CA ARG A 302 8.94 26.54 7.45
C ARG A 302 8.00 25.32 7.62
N GLN A 303 6.73 25.48 7.29
CA GLN A 303 5.71 24.44 7.41
C GLN A 303 5.44 23.68 6.11
N ALA A 304 6.31 23.81 5.11
CA ALA A 304 6.18 23.08 3.85
C ALA A 304 6.41 21.56 4.01
N LYS A 305 7.21 21.14 5.00
CA LYS A 305 7.55 19.72 5.24
C LYS A 305 6.87 19.14 6.49
N LYS A 306 6.90 19.87 7.60
CA LYS A 306 6.26 19.50 8.87
C LYS A 306 5.41 20.67 9.32
N GLU A 307 4.12 20.44 9.52
CA GLU A 307 3.16 21.47 9.91
C GLU A 307 3.03 21.56 11.43
N LYS A 308 2.65 22.73 11.94
CA LYS A 308 2.24 22.90 13.33
C LYS A 308 1.13 21.90 13.65
N TYR A 309 1.23 21.24 14.80
CA TYR A 309 0.29 20.21 15.27
C TYR A 309 0.29 18.88 14.51
N ASP A 310 1.26 18.60 13.63
CA ASP A 310 1.42 17.23 13.10
C ASP A 310 1.60 16.21 14.23
N ASP A 311 2.45 16.53 15.23
CA ASP A 311 2.73 15.67 16.39
C ASP A 311 1.56 15.56 17.39
N SER A 312 0.48 16.32 17.18
CA SER A 312 -0.71 16.30 18.04
C SER A 312 -1.78 15.31 17.57
N ILE A 313 -1.59 14.69 16.40
CA ILE A 313 -2.49 13.70 15.85
C ILE A 313 -1.78 12.33 15.96
N PRO A 314 -2.38 11.34 16.63
CA PRO A 314 -1.75 10.02 16.79
C PRO A 314 -1.66 9.29 15.45
N MET A 315 -0.59 8.52 15.26
CA MET A 315 -0.40 7.66 14.09
C MET A 315 -1.49 6.58 14.07
N GLU A 316 -1.90 6.21 12.85
CA GLU A 316 -2.91 5.18 12.57
C GLU A 316 -2.16 4.00 11.96
N GLU A 317 -2.21 2.85 12.61
CA GLU A 317 -1.44 1.66 12.25
C GLU A 317 -2.33 0.60 11.61
N PRO A 318 -1.82 -0.21 10.66
CA PRO A 318 -2.53 -1.36 10.13
C PRO A 318 -2.67 -2.47 11.17
N HIS A 319 -3.80 -3.17 11.15
CA HIS A 319 -4.13 -4.16 12.17
C HIS A 319 -4.52 -5.52 11.58
N ILE A 320 -5.21 -5.56 10.43
CA ILE A 320 -5.79 -6.80 9.90
C ILE A 320 -4.74 -7.90 9.70
N LEU A 321 -3.58 -7.58 9.13
CA LEU A 321 -2.56 -8.60 8.87
C LEU A 321 -2.01 -9.18 10.18
N LYS A 322 -1.71 -8.31 11.15
CA LYS A 322 -1.18 -8.72 12.46
C LYS A 322 -2.19 -9.51 13.27
N GLU A 323 -3.44 -9.04 13.32
CA GLU A 323 -4.52 -9.72 14.03
C GLU A 323 -4.86 -11.07 13.37
N SER A 324 -4.85 -11.15 12.04
CA SER A 324 -5.06 -12.40 11.31
C SER A 324 -4.04 -13.46 11.72
N LEU A 325 -2.75 -13.11 11.72
CA LEU A 325 -1.69 -14.05 12.13
C LEU A 325 -1.80 -14.47 13.60
N LEU A 326 -2.21 -13.54 14.47
CA LEU A 326 -2.44 -13.86 15.88
C LEU A 326 -3.62 -14.82 16.07
N VAL A 327 -4.74 -14.60 15.37
CA VAL A 327 -5.91 -15.48 15.39
C VAL A 327 -5.56 -16.86 14.83
N LEU A 328 -4.82 -16.94 13.72
CA LEU A 328 -4.33 -18.20 13.16
C LEU A 328 -3.51 -18.99 14.19
N LYS A 329 -2.59 -18.33 14.88
CA LYS A 329 -1.75 -18.96 15.92
C LYS A 329 -2.58 -19.41 17.12
N GLU A 330 -3.35 -18.51 17.72
CA GLU A 330 -4.03 -18.75 19.00
C GLU A 330 -5.26 -19.65 18.88
N GLN A 331 -5.99 -19.58 17.77
CA GLN A 331 -7.27 -20.29 17.61
C GLN A 331 -7.17 -21.53 16.71
N LEU A 332 -6.28 -21.51 15.71
CA LEU A 332 -6.14 -22.60 14.74
C LEU A 332 -4.81 -23.37 14.89
N GLY A 333 -3.89 -22.92 15.74
CA GLY A 333 -2.57 -23.53 15.90
C GLY A 333 -1.69 -23.40 14.65
N ILE A 334 -2.02 -22.48 13.74
CA ILE A 334 -1.25 -22.23 12.52
C ILE A 334 -0.17 -21.19 12.86
N SER A 335 1.06 -21.65 13.02
CA SER A 335 2.18 -20.79 13.39
C SER A 335 2.70 -19.95 12.21
N PHE A 336 3.51 -18.93 12.53
CA PHE A 336 4.15 -18.09 11.53
C PHE A 336 5.13 -18.88 10.64
N GLU A 337 5.82 -19.86 11.23
CA GLU A 337 6.71 -20.81 10.55
C GLU A 337 5.93 -21.73 9.61
N MET A 338 4.77 -22.24 10.03
CA MET A 338 3.91 -23.06 9.16
C MET A 338 3.46 -22.29 7.91
N LEU A 339 3.11 -21.00 8.06
CA LEU A 339 2.78 -20.13 6.93
C LEU A 339 4.00 -19.87 6.04
N ALA A 340 5.17 -19.62 6.63
CA ALA A 340 6.40 -19.44 5.87
C ALA A 340 6.75 -20.69 5.05
N ASP A 341 6.64 -21.88 5.65
CA ASP A 341 6.86 -23.17 5.01
C ASP A 341 5.85 -23.42 3.88
N LYS A 342 4.57 -23.10 4.11
CA LYS A 342 3.51 -23.20 3.10
C LYS A 342 3.80 -22.33 1.88
N LEU A 343 4.24 -21.09 2.10
CA LEU A 343 4.66 -20.15 1.04
C LEU A 343 6.06 -20.47 0.48
N CYS A 344 6.74 -21.47 1.05
CA CYS A 344 8.11 -21.87 0.74
C CYS A 344 9.15 -20.76 0.96
N VAL A 345 8.88 -19.79 1.84
CA VAL A 345 9.79 -18.70 2.20
C VAL A 345 10.39 -18.94 3.60
N LYS A 346 11.49 -18.27 3.94
CA LYS A 346 11.96 -18.27 5.34
C LYS A 346 11.10 -17.34 6.20
N PRO A 347 10.94 -17.61 7.51
CA PRO A 347 10.24 -16.71 8.43
C PRO A 347 10.78 -15.27 8.39
N SER A 348 12.10 -15.08 8.23
CA SER A 348 12.69 -13.74 8.10
C SER A 348 12.18 -12.97 6.89
N LEU A 349 11.96 -13.65 5.76
CA LEU A 349 11.40 -13.00 4.58
C LEU A 349 9.89 -12.77 4.75
N LEU A 350 9.16 -13.69 5.36
CA LEU A 350 7.74 -13.48 5.67
C LEU A 350 7.54 -12.28 6.60
N ALA A 351 8.44 -12.07 7.56
CA ALA A 351 8.44 -10.90 8.45
C ALA A 351 8.65 -9.60 7.67
N GLU A 352 9.64 -9.56 6.76
CA GLU A 352 9.87 -8.43 5.85
C GLU A 352 8.62 -8.12 5.00
N ILE A 353 7.94 -9.15 4.51
CA ILE A 353 6.76 -9.00 3.65
C ILE A 353 5.54 -8.54 4.44
N SER A 354 5.33 -9.11 5.61
CA SER A 354 4.16 -8.80 6.44
C SER A 354 4.32 -7.52 7.28
N GLY A 355 5.54 -7.00 7.42
CA GLY A 355 5.82 -5.88 8.32
C GLY A 355 5.63 -6.25 9.80
N ILE A 356 5.69 -7.54 10.14
CA ILE A 356 5.49 -8.06 11.49
C ILE A 356 6.81 -8.57 12.03
N ASP A 357 7.18 -8.11 13.22
CA ASP A 357 8.38 -8.56 13.90
C ASP A 357 8.29 -10.05 14.21
N TYR A 358 9.24 -10.81 13.66
CA TYR A 358 9.43 -12.22 13.98
C TYR A 358 10.58 -12.35 14.98
N ILE A 359 10.25 -12.70 16.22
CA ILE A 359 11.23 -13.11 17.21
C ILE A 359 11.29 -14.63 17.15
N GLN A 360 12.42 -15.17 16.72
CA GLN A 360 12.64 -16.61 16.72
C GLN A 360 12.58 -17.10 18.17
N ASP A 361 11.50 -17.81 18.50
CA ASP A 361 11.35 -18.34 19.84
C ASP A 361 12.38 -19.46 20.03
N GLN A 362 13.30 -19.28 20.98
CA GLN A 362 14.28 -20.32 21.32
C GLN A 362 13.65 -21.46 22.15
N SER A 363 12.32 -21.42 22.37
CA SER A 363 11.62 -22.25 23.35
C SER A 363 10.65 -23.30 22.76
N ASP A 364 10.47 -23.38 21.45
CA ASP A 364 9.64 -24.45 20.83
C ASP A 364 10.45 -25.74 20.59
N ASP A 365 10.88 -26.33 21.69
CA ASP A 365 11.29 -27.75 21.78
C ASP A 365 10.08 -28.67 22.04
N PHE A 366 8.84 -28.16 21.92
CA PHE A 366 7.62 -28.91 22.17
C PHE A 366 6.64 -28.88 20.99
N GLU A 367 6.52 -30.06 20.38
CA GLU A 367 5.36 -30.58 19.64
C GLU A 367 5.05 -29.87 18.30
N ASN A 368 5.59 -30.28 17.15
CA ASN A 368 5.25 -31.53 16.47
C ASN A 368 3.83 -32.10 16.76
N VAL A 369 2.83 -31.27 17.09
CA VAL A 369 1.43 -31.64 16.87
C VAL A 369 1.20 -31.57 15.37
N VAL A 370 1.50 -32.68 14.70
CA VAL A 370 1.03 -32.94 13.35
C VAL A 370 -0.49 -33.05 13.42
N VAL A 371 -1.20 -31.95 13.18
CA VAL A 371 -2.57 -32.06 12.68
C VAL A 371 -2.44 -32.52 11.22
N PRO A 372 -2.97 -33.70 10.86
CA PRO A 372 -2.84 -34.20 9.51
C PRO A 372 -3.77 -33.40 8.59
N PHE A 373 -3.25 -32.34 7.97
CA PHE A 373 -3.92 -31.71 6.85
C PHE A 373 -3.74 -32.58 5.60
N LYS A 374 -4.85 -33.02 5.03
CA LYS A 374 -4.90 -33.77 3.77
C LYS A 374 -4.99 -32.78 2.60
N PHE A 375 -4.13 -33.02 1.60
CA PHE A 375 -4.01 -32.30 0.33
C PHE A 375 -5.30 -32.22 -0.49
#